data_AF-A0A940LVP3-F1
#
_entry.id   AF-A0A940LVP3-F1
#
_cell.length_a   1.000
_cell.length_b   1.000
_cell.length_c   1.000
_cell.angle_alpha   90.00
_cell.angle_beta   90.00
_cell.angle_gamma   90.00
#
_symmetry.space_group_name_H-M   'P 1'
#
loop_
_entity.id
_entity.type
_entity.pdbx_description
1 polymer ?
#
loop_
_entity_poly.entity_id
_entity_poly.type
_entity_poly.pdbx_seq_one_letter_code
_entity_poly.pdbx_strand_id
1 'polypeptide(L)'
;MKTRSRLILALAAAFAVMGPAAAAPAGRPPLTQNGGIWASGHVQGVAVDVKGGFIYYSFTNLLAKYDFDGRLVGTLVGWTGHLGDLDFNPADGKVYGSLEYKQDKAFYIAVIDVSRLDRVGVEASRTEIFRTVYLPEVVKDYTADMDGDGRFDGDVGATIDHRYGCSGIDGVSFGPAFGRTDGPRYLTVAYGIYGNTGRTDNDHQVLLQYDITDWARYASPLTETAPHHNGPMVVRDKVFVRTGNTSYGVQNLAYDETLQRWFMGVYQG
;
A
#
# COMPACT_ATOMS: atom_id res chain seq x y z
N MET A 1 -33.78 30.74 70.02
CA MET A 1 -34.17 29.86 68.89
C MET A 1 -34.21 30.68 67.60
N LYS A 2 -33.28 30.45 66.66
CA LYS A 2 -33.37 30.77 65.23
C LYS A 2 -32.10 30.27 64.53
N THR A 3 -32.09 28.99 64.20
CA THR A 3 -31.01 28.33 63.46
C THR A 3 -31.23 28.62 61.97
N ARG A 4 -30.30 29.36 61.34
CA ARG A 4 -30.31 29.60 59.88
C ARG A 4 -29.69 28.41 59.18
N SER A 5 -30.50 27.63 58.47
CA SER A 5 -30.03 26.56 57.59
C SER A 5 -29.51 27.17 56.28
N ARG A 6 -28.24 26.94 55.93
CA ARG A 6 -27.67 27.30 54.63
C ARG A 6 -27.83 26.09 53.69
N LEU A 7 -28.66 26.23 52.67
CA LEU A 7 -28.81 25.25 51.60
C LEU A 7 -27.62 25.42 50.64
N ILE A 8 -26.72 24.44 50.59
CA ILE A 8 -25.66 24.36 49.58
C ILE A 8 -26.26 23.64 48.38
N LEU A 9 -26.43 24.35 47.26
CA LEU A 9 -26.86 23.77 45.99
C LEU A 9 -25.62 23.15 45.32
N ALA A 10 -25.48 21.83 45.39
CA ALA A 10 -24.44 21.11 44.66
C ALA A 10 -24.84 21.01 43.18
N LEU A 11 -24.13 21.72 42.31
CA LEU A 11 -24.28 21.62 40.85
C LEU A 11 -23.56 20.34 40.40
N ALA A 12 -24.32 19.26 40.19
CA ALA A 12 -23.78 18.03 39.62
C ALA A 12 -23.57 18.23 38.11
N ALA A 13 -22.31 18.44 37.70
CA ALA A 13 -21.93 18.40 36.29
C ALA A 13 -21.98 16.94 35.81
N ALA A 14 -22.98 16.62 34.99
CA ALA A 14 -23.05 15.34 34.30
C ALA A 14 -21.98 15.30 33.21
N PHE A 15 -20.85 14.64 33.48
CA PHE A 15 -19.91 14.26 32.44
C PHE A 15 -20.56 13.14 31.61
N ALA A 16 -20.99 13.48 30.40
CA ALA A 16 -21.36 12.48 29.40
C ALA A 16 -20.09 11.71 29.02
N VAL A 17 -19.98 10.48 29.50
CA VAL A 17 -18.98 9.52 29.01
C VAL A 17 -19.37 9.21 27.56
N MET A 18 -18.69 9.82 26.60
CA MET A 18 -18.79 9.38 25.20
C MET A 18 -18.20 7.98 25.14
N GLY A 19 -19.06 6.97 25.07
CA GLY A 19 -18.65 5.61 24.71
C GLY A 19 -18.02 5.60 23.32
N PRO A 20 -17.22 4.57 22.98
CA PRO A 20 -16.67 4.45 21.63
C PRO A 20 -17.82 4.51 20.62
N ALA A 21 -17.63 5.30 19.56
CA ALA A 21 -18.60 5.39 18.48
C ALA A 21 -18.93 3.97 18.00
N ALA A 22 -20.22 3.61 18.04
CA ALA A 22 -20.68 2.34 17.53
C ALA A 22 -20.20 2.20 16.08
N ALA A 23 -19.47 1.13 15.77
CA ALA A 23 -19.08 0.83 14.41
C ALA A 23 -20.33 0.80 13.53
N ALA A 24 -20.32 1.56 12.44
CA ALA A 24 -21.39 1.52 11.45
C ALA A 24 -21.62 0.06 11.00
N PRO A 25 -22.87 -0.36 10.74
CA PRO A 25 -23.12 -1.71 10.24
C PRO A 25 -22.37 -1.89 8.90
N ALA A 26 -21.74 -3.06 8.73
CA ALA A 26 -21.04 -3.42 7.50
C ALA A 26 -21.95 -3.19 6.29
N GLY A 27 -21.65 -2.16 5.51
CA GLY A 27 -22.38 -1.86 4.29
C GLY A 27 -22.02 -2.88 3.22
N ARG A 28 -22.96 -3.19 2.33
CA ARG A 28 -22.57 -3.80 1.06
C ARG A 28 -21.79 -2.75 0.27
N PRO A 29 -20.62 -3.09 -0.32
CA PRO A 29 -19.92 -2.14 -1.17
C PRO A 29 -20.86 -1.62 -2.27
N PRO A 30 -20.80 -0.32 -2.61
CA PRO A 30 -21.64 0.22 -3.66
C PRO A 30 -21.25 -0.38 -5.02
N LEU A 31 -22.24 -0.55 -5.90
CA LEU A 31 -21.99 -1.04 -7.27
C LEU A 31 -21.22 -0.04 -8.13
N THR A 32 -21.30 1.24 -7.78
CA THR A 32 -20.58 2.33 -8.45
C THR A 32 -20.08 3.31 -7.40
N GLN A 33 -18.85 3.80 -7.57
CA GLN A 33 -18.29 4.84 -6.71
C GLN A 33 -17.38 5.76 -7.51
N ASN A 34 -17.40 7.04 -7.17
CA ASN A 34 -16.55 8.05 -7.77
C ASN A 34 -15.38 8.36 -6.84
N GLY A 35 -14.16 7.98 -7.26
CA GLY A 35 -12.91 8.25 -6.51
C GLY A 35 -12.42 9.72 -6.58
N GLY A 36 -13.18 10.60 -7.24
CA GLY A 36 -12.86 12.01 -7.41
C GLY A 36 -12.02 12.32 -8.65
N ILE A 37 -11.84 13.61 -8.92
CA ILE A 37 -10.95 14.14 -9.96
C ILE A 37 -9.81 14.86 -9.25
N TRP A 38 -8.58 14.41 -9.46
CA TRP A 38 -7.40 14.91 -8.78
C TRP A 38 -6.31 15.30 -9.76
N ALA A 39 -5.52 16.31 -9.42
CA ALA A 39 -4.32 16.66 -10.19
C ALA A 39 -3.20 15.60 -10.09
N SER A 40 -3.39 14.58 -9.25
CA SER A 40 -2.46 13.48 -8.98
C SER A 40 -2.44 12.39 -10.07
N GLY A 41 -3.20 12.59 -11.16
CA GLY A 41 -3.28 11.67 -12.29
C GLY A 41 -4.45 10.69 -12.17
N HIS A 42 -4.29 9.51 -12.79
CA HIS A 42 -5.31 8.46 -12.76
C HIS A 42 -5.17 7.59 -11.50
N VAL A 43 -6.23 6.85 -11.18
CA VAL A 43 -6.25 5.88 -10.08
C VAL A 43 -5.22 4.79 -10.34
N GLN A 44 -4.35 4.53 -9.37
CA GLN A 44 -3.34 3.46 -9.44
C GLN A 44 -3.84 2.16 -8.81
N GLY A 45 -4.53 2.26 -7.68
CA GLY A 45 -5.00 1.12 -6.88
C GLY A 45 -6.25 1.44 -6.06
N VAL A 46 -6.93 0.37 -5.63
CA VAL A 46 -8.15 0.45 -4.84
C VAL A 46 -8.13 -0.59 -3.72
N ALA A 47 -8.31 -0.16 -2.47
CA ALA A 47 -8.51 -1.04 -1.33
C ALA A 47 -9.89 -0.81 -0.71
N VAL A 48 -10.51 -1.87 -0.19
CA VAL A 48 -11.87 -1.81 0.38
C VAL A 48 -11.87 -2.38 1.80
N ASP A 49 -12.23 -1.54 2.77
CA ASP A 49 -12.57 -1.98 4.12
C ASP A 49 -14.08 -2.17 4.21
N VAL A 50 -14.54 -3.39 3.93
CA VAL A 50 -15.97 -3.75 3.97
C VAL A 50 -16.56 -3.58 5.36
N LYS A 51 -15.78 -3.86 6.40
CA LYS A 51 -16.26 -3.79 7.79
C LYS A 51 -16.37 -2.34 8.26
N GLY A 52 -15.40 -1.50 7.92
CA GLY A 52 -15.42 -0.07 8.22
C GLY A 52 -16.31 0.74 7.29
N GLY A 53 -16.69 0.20 6.13
CA GLY A 53 -17.53 0.88 5.15
C GLY A 53 -16.77 1.95 4.36
N PHE A 54 -15.50 1.70 4.05
CA PHE A 54 -14.62 2.65 3.35
C PHE A 54 -14.00 2.06 2.08
N ILE A 55 -13.80 2.93 1.09
CA ILE A 55 -12.97 2.68 -0.09
C ILE A 55 -11.81 3.65 -0.10
N TYR A 56 -10.63 3.14 -0.41
CA TYR A 56 -9.39 3.90 -0.55
C TYR A 56 -8.93 3.85 -1.99
N TYR A 57 -8.59 5.02 -2.54
CA TYR A 57 -8.03 5.16 -3.88
C TYR A 57 -6.63 5.75 -3.77
N SER A 58 -5.64 5.09 -4.38
CA SER A 58 -4.34 5.69 -4.62
C SER A 58 -4.31 6.37 -5.98
N PHE A 59 -3.56 7.45 -6.01
CA PHE A 59 -3.06 8.15 -7.17
C PHE A 59 -1.55 8.32 -6.97
N THR A 60 -0.83 8.84 -7.97
CA THR A 60 0.63 9.00 -7.90
C THR A 60 1.11 9.56 -6.56
N ASN A 61 0.55 10.69 -6.12
CA ASN A 61 0.96 11.41 -4.91
C ASN A 61 -0.19 11.77 -3.95
N LEU A 62 -1.27 11.00 -3.99
CA LEU A 62 -2.46 11.22 -3.17
C LEU A 62 -3.14 9.90 -2.82
N LEU A 63 -3.59 9.77 -1.56
CA LEU A 63 -4.57 8.77 -1.15
C LEU A 63 -5.89 9.46 -0.81
N ALA A 64 -7.00 8.98 -1.36
CA ALA A 64 -8.34 9.45 -1.01
C ALA A 64 -9.14 8.35 -0.31
N LYS A 65 -9.77 8.69 0.82
CA LYS A 65 -10.67 7.81 1.58
C LYS A 65 -12.10 8.30 1.43
N TYR A 66 -12.98 7.41 0.99
CA TYR A 66 -14.42 7.64 0.89
C TYR A 66 -15.18 6.63 1.74
N ASP A 67 -16.36 7.00 2.24
CA ASP A 67 -17.31 6.03 2.74
C ASP A 67 -18.15 5.41 1.60
N PHE A 68 -18.95 4.39 1.91
CA PHE A 68 -19.81 3.70 0.93
C PHE A 68 -20.98 4.54 0.41
N ASP A 69 -21.29 5.66 1.07
CA ASP A 69 -22.26 6.65 0.56
C ASP A 69 -21.61 7.61 -0.47
N GLY A 70 -20.30 7.47 -0.72
CA GLY A 70 -19.55 8.28 -1.66
C GLY A 70 -19.07 9.61 -1.09
N ARG A 71 -19.14 9.82 0.24
CA ARG A 71 -18.63 11.02 0.89
C ARG A 71 -17.11 10.93 0.98
N LEU A 72 -16.41 12.00 0.57
CA LEU A 72 -14.99 12.13 0.84
C LEU A 72 -14.77 12.31 2.36
N VAL A 73 -14.09 11.36 2.98
CA VAL A 73 -13.79 11.34 4.42
C VAL A 73 -12.46 12.01 4.69
N GLY A 74 -11.43 11.70 3.91
CA GLY A 74 -10.13 12.31 4.08
C GLY A 74 -9.16 12.06 2.93
N THR A 75 -8.08 12.83 2.91
CA THR A 75 -6.99 12.65 1.94
C THR A 75 -5.65 12.75 2.61
N LEU A 76 -4.71 11.92 2.17
CA LEU A 76 -3.32 11.92 2.58
C LEU A 76 -2.47 12.36 1.37
N VAL A 77 -1.57 13.30 1.58
CA VAL A 77 -0.71 13.91 0.56
C VAL A 77 0.70 14.15 1.13
N GLY A 78 1.61 14.72 0.33
CA GLY A 78 2.90 15.22 0.83
C GLY A 78 4.06 14.25 0.63
N TRP A 79 4.04 13.50 -0.47
CA TRP A 79 5.18 12.74 -1.01
C TRP A 79 5.29 12.99 -2.52
N THR A 80 6.46 12.71 -3.10
CA THR A 80 6.75 12.89 -4.53
C THR A 80 6.90 11.57 -5.29
N GLY A 81 7.13 10.47 -4.57
CA GLY A 81 7.20 9.12 -5.15
C GLY A 81 5.87 8.66 -5.73
N HIS A 82 5.90 7.57 -6.47
CA HIS A 82 4.73 6.96 -7.10
C HIS A 82 4.06 5.97 -6.12
N LEU A 83 2.89 6.32 -5.58
CA LEU A 83 2.04 5.39 -4.83
C LEU A 83 1.17 4.59 -5.81
N GLY A 84 1.44 3.30 -5.89
CA GLY A 84 0.79 2.37 -6.80
C GLY A 84 -0.43 1.67 -6.20
N ASP A 85 -0.56 0.38 -6.47
CA ASP A 85 -1.63 -0.48 -5.99
C ASP A 85 -1.79 -0.47 -4.46
N LEU A 86 -2.99 -0.85 -3.99
CA LEU A 86 -3.34 -0.88 -2.58
C LEU A 86 -4.02 -2.18 -2.18
N ASP A 87 -3.80 -2.61 -0.94
CA ASP A 87 -4.68 -3.57 -0.29
C ASP A 87 -4.91 -3.22 1.19
N PHE A 88 -6.06 -3.61 1.71
CA PHE A 88 -6.44 -3.42 3.10
C PHE A 88 -6.13 -4.68 3.91
N ASN A 89 -5.36 -4.53 4.99
CA ASN A 89 -5.11 -5.63 5.91
C ASN A 89 -6.17 -5.65 7.02
N PRO A 90 -7.13 -6.58 7.03
CA PRO A 90 -8.14 -6.64 8.09
C PRO A 90 -7.56 -7.05 9.45
N ALA A 91 -6.34 -7.61 9.50
CA ALA A 91 -5.72 -8.05 10.75
C ALA A 91 -5.26 -6.87 11.63
N ASP A 92 -4.83 -5.76 11.03
CA ASP A 92 -4.37 -4.56 11.74
C ASP A 92 -5.13 -3.28 11.39
N GLY A 93 -6.03 -3.34 10.40
CA GLY A 93 -6.86 -2.22 9.97
C GLY A 93 -6.13 -1.13 9.19
N LYS A 94 -4.97 -1.46 8.59
CA LYS A 94 -4.17 -0.53 7.79
C LYS A 94 -4.28 -0.81 6.30
N VAL A 95 -4.02 0.22 5.50
CA VAL A 95 -3.83 0.08 4.05
C VAL A 95 -2.35 -0.02 3.75
N TYR A 96 -2.00 -0.97 2.89
CA TYR A 96 -0.66 -1.19 2.39
C TYR A 96 -0.64 -0.81 0.90
N GLY A 97 0.39 -0.10 0.45
CA GLY A 97 0.53 0.29 -0.94
C GLY A 97 1.97 0.24 -1.42
N SER A 98 2.19 -0.08 -2.70
CA SER A 98 3.51 0.07 -3.31
C SER A 98 3.90 1.54 -3.41
N LEU A 99 5.16 1.87 -3.14
CA LEU A 99 5.67 3.24 -3.22
C LEU A 99 7.08 3.27 -3.81
N GLU A 100 7.24 3.98 -4.93
CA GLU A 100 8.47 3.96 -5.71
C GLU A 100 9.19 5.31 -5.75
N TYR A 101 10.51 5.27 -5.52
CA TYR A 101 11.48 6.34 -5.71
C TYR A 101 12.62 5.81 -6.59
N LYS A 102 12.33 5.58 -7.88
CA LYS A 102 13.23 4.90 -8.83
C LYS A 102 14.59 5.59 -8.98
N GLN A 103 14.60 6.92 -9.00
CA GLN A 103 15.83 7.72 -9.08
C GLN A 103 16.72 7.54 -7.85
N ASP A 104 16.12 7.39 -6.67
CA ASP A 104 16.81 7.15 -5.41
C ASP A 104 17.09 5.66 -5.15
N LYS A 105 16.71 4.77 -6.08
CA LYS A 105 16.85 3.31 -5.96
C LYS A 105 16.17 2.80 -4.69
N ALA A 106 15.01 3.36 -4.37
CA ALA A 106 14.28 3.05 -3.17
C ALA A 106 12.84 2.65 -3.46
N PHE A 107 12.48 1.45 -3.00
CA PHE A 107 11.16 0.86 -3.16
C PHE A 107 10.62 0.49 -1.80
N TYR A 108 9.36 0.85 -1.56
CA TYR A 108 8.74 0.73 -0.27
C TYR A 108 7.37 0.09 -0.36
N ILE A 109 6.92 -0.44 0.76
CA ILE A 109 5.51 -0.54 1.07
C ILE A 109 5.13 0.61 2.00
N ALA A 110 4.23 1.47 1.55
CA ALA A 110 3.52 2.41 2.39
C ALA A 110 2.58 1.64 3.33
N VAL A 111 2.65 1.94 4.62
CA VAL A 111 1.82 1.36 5.69
C VAL A 111 1.02 2.50 6.31
N ILE A 112 -0.28 2.52 6.04
CA ILE A 112 -1.14 3.69 6.26
C ILE A 112 -2.19 3.38 7.32
N ASP A 113 -2.14 4.13 8.43
CA ASP A 113 -3.15 4.05 9.50
C ASP A 113 -4.42 4.82 9.14
N VAL A 114 -5.21 4.23 8.25
CA VAL A 114 -6.43 4.83 7.69
C VAL A 114 -7.55 5.05 8.70
N SER A 115 -7.46 4.46 9.89
CA SER A 115 -8.39 4.72 11.00
C SER A 115 -8.30 6.18 11.49
N ARG A 116 -7.12 6.80 11.32
CA ARG A 116 -6.81 8.18 11.74
C ARG A 116 -6.94 9.21 10.60
N LEU A 117 -7.28 8.75 9.40
CA LEU A 117 -7.53 9.61 8.24
C LEU A 117 -8.99 10.06 8.23
N ASP A 118 -9.26 11.23 8.84
CA ASP A 118 -10.60 11.74 9.15
C ASP A 118 -10.91 13.12 8.56
N ARG A 119 -9.97 13.69 7.82
CA ARG A 119 -10.09 14.99 7.17
C ARG A 119 -9.27 15.05 5.88
N VAL A 120 -9.61 16.01 5.05
CA VAL A 120 -8.92 16.30 3.78
C VAL A 120 -7.64 17.08 4.04
N GLY A 121 -6.58 16.81 3.28
CA GLY A 121 -5.33 17.54 3.29
C GLY A 121 -4.39 17.16 4.44
N VAL A 122 -4.39 15.89 4.85
CA VAL A 122 -3.41 15.40 5.83
C VAL A 122 -2.05 15.26 5.15
N GLU A 123 -1.05 15.95 5.67
CA GLU A 123 0.33 15.88 5.20
C GLU A 123 1.06 14.69 5.85
N ALA A 124 1.58 13.77 5.03
CA ALA A 124 2.31 12.58 5.49
C ALA A 124 3.48 12.96 6.41
N SER A 125 4.26 13.98 6.04
CA SER A 125 5.42 14.46 6.81
C SER A 125 5.09 15.04 8.19
N ARG A 126 3.81 15.34 8.48
CA ARG A 126 3.37 15.96 9.74
C ARG A 126 2.63 14.99 10.65
N THR A 127 2.58 13.71 10.30
CA THR A 127 1.80 12.72 11.05
C THR A 127 2.48 11.35 11.07
N GLU A 128 2.07 10.54 12.03
CA GLU A 128 2.46 9.13 12.11
C GLU A 128 1.49 8.19 11.39
N ILE A 129 0.63 8.75 10.53
CA ILE A 129 -0.35 7.97 9.75
C ILE A 129 0.35 7.23 8.62
N PHE A 130 1.41 7.82 8.06
CA PHE A 130 2.13 7.31 6.91
C PHE A 130 3.52 6.82 7.35
N ARG A 131 3.76 5.52 7.20
CA ARG A 131 5.06 4.89 7.42
C ARG A 131 5.45 4.11 6.17
N THR A 132 6.72 3.82 6.02
CA THR A 132 7.26 3.06 4.90
C THR A 132 8.15 1.93 5.38
N VAL A 133 8.12 0.79 4.68
CA VAL A 133 9.00 -0.36 4.88
C VAL A 133 9.79 -0.56 3.60
N TYR A 134 11.12 -0.51 3.67
CA TYR A 134 12.01 -0.63 2.50
C TYR A 134 12.07 -2.07 1.99
N LEU A 135 12.14 -2.27 0.67
CA LEU A 135 12.22 -3.60 0.04
C LEU A 135 13.59 -3.85 -0.60
N PRO A 136 14.58 -4.38 0.14
CA PRO A 136 15.94 -4.56 -0.38
C PRO A 136 16.02 -5.57 -1.54
N GLU A 137 15.16 -6.59 -1.59
CA GLU A 137 15.17 -7.59 -2.67
C GLU A 137 14.76 -6.97 -4.02
N VAL A 138 13.78 -6.06 -4.02
CA VAL A 138 13.37 -5.32 -5.23
C VAL A 138 14.53 -4.49 -5.74
N VAL A 139 15.21 -3.77 -4.85
CA VAL A 139 16.32 -2.88 -5.19
C VAL A 139 17.47 -3.68 -5.78
N LYS A 140 17.79 -4.83 -5.19
CA LYS A 140 18.84 -5.73 -5.68
C LYS A 140 18.59 -6.21 -7.10
N ASP A 141 17.34 -6.42 -7.50
CA ASP A 141 17.01 -6.80 -8.88
C ASP A 141 16.92 -5.57 -9.80
N TYR A 142 16.34 -4.48 -9.33
CA TYR A 142 16.26 -3.22 -10.06
C TYR A 142 17.65 -2.68 -10.40
N THR A 143 18.59 -2.68 -9.47
CA THR A 143 19.95 -2.15 -9.70
C THR A 143 20.94 -3.23 -10.12
N ALA A 144 20.47 -4.39 -10.59
CA ALA A 144 21.37 -5.45 -10.99
C ALA A 144 22.10 -5.06 -12.28
N ASP A 145 23.43 -4.94 -12.17
CA ASP A 145 24.37 -4.85 -13.28
C ASP A 145 24.48 -6.23 -13.94
N MET A 146 23.91 -6.37 -15.14
CA MET A 146 23.77 -7.67 -15.80
C MET A 146 24.84 -7.92 -16.87
N ASP A 147 25.54 -6.90 -17.34
CA ASP A 147 26.68 -7.05 -18.25
C ASP A 147 28.05 -6.98 -17.55
N GLY A 148 28.06 -6.59 -16.27
CA GLY A 148 29.22 -6.59 -15.40
C GLY A 148 30.15 -5.39 -15.62
N ASP A 149 29.66 -4.29 -16.17
CA ASP A 149 30.46 -3.09 -16.43
C ASP A 149 30.72 -2.22 -15.17
N GLY A 150 30.05 -2.55 -14.05
CA GLY A 150 30.14 -1.89 -12.76
C GLY A 150 29.33 -0.60 -12.66
N ARG A 151 28.45 -0.32 -13.61
CA ARG A 151 27.58 0.86 -13.67
C ARG A 151 26.12 0.41 -13.61
N PHE A 152 25.28 1.33 -13.16
CA PHE A 152 23.83 1.16 -13.21
C PHE A 152 23.29 2.17 -14.19
N ASP A 153 22.60 1.69 -15.22
CA ASP A 153 22.15 2.49 -16.35
C ASP A 153 21.03 3.48 -16.02
N GLY A 154 20.40 3.34 -14.85
CA GLY A 154 19.35 4.24 -14.37
C GLY A 154 17.94 3.69 -14.60
N ASP A 155 16.95 4.57 -14.49
CA ASP A 155 15.53 4.25 -14.74
C ASP A 155 15.26 4.22 -16.25
N VAL A 156 15.77 3.20 -16.95
CA VAL A 156 15.70 3.09 -18.41
C VAL A 156 15.45 1.64 -18.80
N GLY A 157 14.37 1.35 -19.53
CA GLY A 157 14.07 -0.03 -19.96
C GLY A 157 14.93 -0.55 -21.11
N ALA A 158 15.50 0.34 -21.93
CA ALA A 158 16.36 -0.01 -23.06
C ALA A 158 17.81 -0.27 -22.62
N THR A 159 17.99 -1.19 -21.67
CA THR A 159 19.27 -1.61 -21.11
C THR A 159 19.30 -3.14 -20.92
N ILE A 160 20.51 -3.68 -20.78
CA ILE A 160 20.74 -5.03 -20.29
C ILE A 160 20.70 -5.09 -18.75
N ASP A 161 20.79 -3.99 -18.02
CA ASP A 161 20.55 -3.97 -16.58
C ASP A 161 19.14 -4.40 -16.20
N HIS A 162 18.88 -4.44 -14.90
CA HIS A 162 17.64 -4.89 -14.27
C HIS A 162 17.44 -6.40 -14.40
N ARG A 163 17.68 -7.14 -13.32
CA ARG A 163 17.46 -8.59 -13.28
C ARG A 163 15.98 -8.86 -13.47
N TYR A 164 15.65 -9.79 -14.37
CA TYR A 164 14.28 -10.14 -14.75
C TYR A 164 13.51 -8.98 -15.41
N GLY A 165 14.20 -7.93 -15.84
CA GLY A 165 13.57 -6.71 -16.34
C GLY A 165 12.88 -5.89 -15.25
N CYS A 166 13.22 -6.06 -13.97
CA CYS A 166 12.60 -5.35 -12.85
C CYS A 166 12.62 -3.82 -13.07
N SER A 167 11.43 -3.23 -13.22
CA SER A 167 11.27 -1.77 -13.29
C SER A 167 10.82 -1.17 -11.96
N GLY A 168 10.71 -1.99 -10.91
CA GLY A 168 10.21 -1.62 -9.60
C GLY A 168 9.02 -2.47 -9.17
N ILE A 169 8.03 -1.89 -8.50
CA ILE A 169 6.86 -2.59 -7.95
C ILE A 169 5.58 -1.79 -8.15
N ASP A 170 4.46 -2.49 -8.33
CA ASP A 170 3.15 -1.85 -8.31
C ASP A 170 2.13 -2.75 -7.61
N GLY A 171 1.73 -3.87 -8.22
CA GLY A 171 0.68 -4.74 -7.68
C GLY A 171 0.97 -5.26 -6.26
N VAL A 172 0.02 -5.07 -5.34
CA VAL A 172 0.13 -5.55 -3.95
C VAL A 172 -1.17 -6.17 -3.48
N SER A 173 -1.11 -7.29 -2.77
CA SER A 173 -2.29 -7.82 -2.09
C SER A 173 -1.95 -8.80 -0.98
N PHE A 174 -2.80 -8.86 0.04
CA PHE A 174 -2.79 -9.87 1.08
C PHE A 174 -3.50 -11.14 0.62
N GLY A 175 -2.82 -12.26 0.76
CA GLY A 175 -3.41 -13.57 0.45
C GLY A 175 -2.65 -14.71 1.11
N PRO A 176 -3.10 -15.96 0.92
CA PRO A 176 -2.41 -17.12 1.47
C PRO A 176 -1.04 -17.31 0.79
N ALA A 177 -0.24 -18.23 1.32
CA ALA A 177 0.96 -18.69 0.60
C ALA A 177 0.55 -19.22 -0.79
N PHE A 178 1.39 -19.02 -1.81
CA PHE A 178 1.09 -19.56 -3.14
C PHE A 178 0.86 -21.07 -3.10
N GLY A 179 -0.16 -21.53 -3.82
CA GLY A 179 -0.59 -22.94 -3.82
C GLY A 179 -1.45 -23.35 -2.61
N ARG A 180 -1.76 -22.42 -1.70
CA ARG A 180 -2.68 -22.62 -0.56
C ARG A 180 -3.93 -21.76 -0.72
N THR A 181 -4.99 -22.17 -0.03
CA THR A 181 -6.25 -21.41 0.09
C THR A 181 -6.62 -21.15 1.56
N ASP A 182 -5.73 -21.54 2.48
CA ASP A 182 -5.86 -21.48 3.92
C ASP A 182 -4.55 -21.05 4.58
N GLY A 183 -4.59 -20.80 5.89
CA GLY A 183 -3.42 -20.45 6.71
C GLY A 183 -3.18 -18.94 6.84
N PRO A 184 -1.96 -18.56 7.27
CA PRO A 184 -1.62 -17.15 7.45
C PRO A 184 -1.65 -16.38 6.13
N ARG A 185 -1.93 -15.09 6.25
CA ARG A 185 -1.88 -14.13 5.14
C ARG A 185 -0.49 -13.53 5.04
N TYR A 186 -0.01 -13.37 3.82
CA TYR A 186 1.25 -12.70 3.50
C TYR A 186 0.96 -11.52 2.60
N LEU A 187 1.78 -10.49 2.70
CA LEU A 187 1.77 -9.42 1.72
C LEU A 187 2.50 -9.93 0.47
N THR A 188 1.81 -10.00 -0.64
CA THR A 188 2.38 -10.28 -1.95
C THR A 188 2.64 -8.96 -2.67
N VAL A 189 3.83 -8.83 -3.27
CA VAL A 189 4.27 -7.66 -4.04
C VAL A 189 4.72 -8.14 -5.42
N ALA A 190 4.17 -7.54 -6.46
CA ALA A 190 4.48 -7.86 -7.85
C ALA A 190 5.44 -6.83 -8.44
N TYR A 191 6.38 -7.31 -9.26
CA TYR A 191 7.29 -6.43 -9.98
C TYR A 191 6.56 -5.72 -11.13
N GLY A 192 6.91 -4.44 -11.32
CA GLY A 192 6.84 -3.82 -12.63
C GLY A 192 7.96 -4.40 -13.51
N ILE A 193 7.73 -4.51 -14.81
CA ILE A 193 8.73 -5.04 -15.75
C ILE A 193 8.91 -4.07 -16.92
N TYR A 194 10.15 -3.74 -17.27
CA TYR A 194 10.47 -3.09 -18.53
C TYR A 194 10.31 -4.08 -19.69
N GLY A 195 9.60 -3.67 -20.74
CA GLY A 195 9.44 -4.50 -21.93
C GLY A 195 10.77 -4.70 -22.67
N ASN A 196 11.20 -5.95 -22.82
CA ASN A 196 12.35 -6.28 -23.65
C ASN A 196 12.22 -7.68 -24.27
N THR A 197 11.94 -7.72 -25.57
CA THR A 197 11.69 -8.96 -26.32
C THR A 197 12.93 -9.76 -26.71
N GLY A 198 14.13 -9.22 -26.43
CA GLY A 198 15.41 -9.84 -26.77
C GLY A 198 16.04 -10.69 -25.65
N ARG A 199 15.46 -10.66 -24.44
CA ARG A 199 15.94 -11.40 -23.26
C ARG A 199 15.06 -12.60 -22.94
N THR A 200 15.57 -13.50 -22.12
CA THR A 200 14.81 -14.65 -21.58
C THR A 200 14.71 -14.62 -20.06
N ASP A 201 15.51 -13.80 -19.38
CA ASP A 201 15.43 -13.64 -17.94
C ASP A 201 14.16 -12.90 -17.49
N ASN A 202 13.51 -12.15 -18.39
CA ASN A 202 12.23 -11.47 -18.19
C ASN A 202 11.00 -12.25 -18.74
N ASP A 203 11.10 -13.56 -18.95
CA ASP A 203 9.97 -14.39 -19.43
C ASP A 203 8.86 -14.63 -18.38
N HIS A 204 9.00 -14.02 -17.20
CA HIS A 204 8.16 -14.29 -16.03
C HIS A 204 7.75 -12.98 -15.36
N GLN A 205 6.52 -12.94 -14.87
CA GLN A 205 6.16 -12.02 -13.79
C GLN A 205 6.80 -12.51 -12.50
N VAL A 206 7.35 -11.59 -11.70
CA VAL A 206 8.01 -11.90 -10.44
C VAL A 206 7.14 -11.41 -9.29
N LEU A 207 6.81 -12.32 -8.38
CA LEU A 207 6.00 -12.06 -7.19
C LEU A 207 6.81 -12.38 -5.93
N LEU A 208 6.87 -11.45 -4.99
CA LEU A 208 7.49 -11.63 -3.68
C LEU A 208 6.40 -11.79 -2.62
N GLN A 209 6.52 -12.76 -1.72
CA GLN A 209 5.68 -12.82 -0.51
C GLN A 209 6.50 -12.42 0.72
N TYR A 210 5.88 -11.66 1.62
CA TYR A 210 6.44 -11.24 2.89
C TYR A 210 5.52 -11.65 4.05
N ASP A 211 6.13 -12.22 5.09
CA ASP A 211 5.52 -12.26 6.41
C ASP A 211 5.71 -10.88 7.06
N ILE A 212 4.58 -10.23 7.34
CA ILE A 212 4.57 -8.86 7.87
C ILE A 212 4.41 -8.79 9.39
N THR A 213 4.38 -9.94 10.09
CA THR A 213 4.08 -10.01 11.53
C THR A 213 4.97 -9.08 12.36
N ASP A 214 6.26 -8.98 12.00
CA ASP A 214 7.25 -8.16 12.71
C ASP A 214 7.54 -6.80 12.03
N TRP A 215 6.78 -6.40 11.00
CA TRP A 215 7.10 -5.21 10.19
C TRP A 215 7.01 -3.89 10.95
N ALA A 216 6.37 -3.85 12.12
CA ALA A 216 6.37 -2.68 13.00
C ALA A 216 7.79 -2.18 13.33
N ARG A 217 8.79 -3.07 13.38
CA ARG A 217 10.20 -2.69 13.62
C ARG A 217 10.87 -2.00 12.43
N TYR A 218 10.35 -2.21 11.23
CA TYR A 218 10.87 -1.65 9.98
C TYR A 218 10.15 -0.37 9.57
N ALA A 219 8.87 -0.25 9.94
CA ALA A 219 8.02 0.88 9.61
C ALA A 219 8.63 2.20 10.11
N SER A 220 9.14 3.00 9.17
CA SER A 220 9.88 4.22 9.45
C SER A 220 9.20 5.42 8.78
N PRO A 221 9.36 6.65 9.29
CA PRO A 221 8.92 7.84 8.57
C PRO A 221 9.64 7.96 7.23
N LEU A 222 8.89 8.40 6.20
CA LEU A 222 9.46 8.76 4.91
C LEU A 222 10.08 10.16 5.01
N THR A 223 11.37 10.28 4.65
CA THR A 223 12.08 11.56 4.52
C THR A 223 12.72 11.60 3.14
N GLU A 224 12.18 12.41 2.22
CA GLU A 224 12.57 12.36 0.81
C GLU A 224 14.01 12.78 0.56
N THR A 225 14.54 13.70 1.37
CA THR A 225 15.94 14.13 1.27
C THR A 225 16.94 13.10 1.80
N ALA A 226 16.46 12.08 2.53
CA ALA A 226 17.27 11.01 3.08
C ALA A 226 16.45 9.71 3.18
N PRO A 227 16.18 9.03 2.04
CA PRO A 227 15.40 7.81 2.02
C PRO A 227 16.01 6.74 2.94
N HIS A 228 15.19 6.17 3.83
CA HIS A 228 15.65 5.13 4.75
C HIS A 228 15.73 3.78 4.05
N HIS A 229 16.60 2.89 4.54
CA HIS A 229 16.80 1.55 3.99
C HIS A 229 16.38 0.46 4.99
N ASN A 230 15.49 0.81 5.93
CA ASN A 230 15.00 -0.08 6.98
C ASN A 230 13.91 -1.02 6.47
N GLY A 231 14.21 -2.32 6.37
CA GLY A 231 13.34 -3.32 5.75
C GLY A 231 13.75 -4.77 6.02
N PRO A 232 12.89 -5.75 5.67
CA PRO A 232 13.21 -7.17 5.82
C PRO A 232 14.30 -7.61 4.84
N MET A 233 15.36 -8.26 5.36
CA MET A 233 16.46 -8.76 4.54
C MET A 233 16.14 -10.02 3.75
N VAL A 234 15.05 -10.70 4.09
CA VAL A 234 14.62 -11.95 3.45
C VAL A 234 13.16 -11.84 3.04
N VAL A 235 12.88 -12.31 1.84
CA VAL A 235 11.52 -12.61 1.39
C VAL A 235 11.13 -13.99 1.91
N ARG A 236 9.83 -14.22 2.10
CA ARG A 236 9.33 -15.56 2.39
C ARG A 236 9.47 -16.44 1.16
N ASP A 237 8.88 -15.99 0.06
CA ASP A 237 8.85 -16.70 -1.21
C ASP A 237 9.11 -15.69 -2.35
N LYS A 238 9.81 -16.14 -3.39
CA LYS A 238 9.97 -15.44 -4.66
C LYS A 238 9.51 -16.37 -5.77
N VAL A 239 8.39 -16.03 -6.39
CA VAL A 239 7.68 -16.88 -7.34
C VAL A 239 7.75 -16.28 -8.73
N PHE A 240 7.99 -17.13 -9.71
CA PHE A 240 8.09 -16.76 -11.13
C PHE A 240 6.88 -17.34 -11.87
N VAL A 241 6.02 -16.46 -12.38
CA VAL A 241 4.85 -16.85 -13.18
C VAL A 241 5.21 -16.69 -14.65
N ARG A 242 5.38 -17.82 -15.35
CA ARG A 242 5.79 -17.80 -16.76
C ARG A 242 4.69 -17.20 -17.63
N THR A 243 4.97 -16.04 -18.19
CA THR A 243 4.12 -15.36 -19.19
C THR A 243 4.73 -15.40 -20.58
N GLY A 244 5.96 -15.92 -20.70
CA GLY A 244 6.79 -15.75 -21.89
C GLY A 244 7.35 -14.32 -21.92
N ASN A 245 8.07 -14.00 -22.99
CA ASN A 245 8.64 -12.68 -23.12
C ASN A 245 7.52 -11.62 -23.08
N THR A 246 7.53 -10.83 -22.01
CA THR A 246 6.43 -9.94 -21.66
C THR A 246 6.86 -8.49 -21.83
N SER A 247 6.03 -7.74 -22.55
CA SER A 247 6.02 -6.28 -22.51
C SER A 247 4.99 -5.77 -21.50
N TYR A 248 4.59 -6.59 -20.54
CA TYR A 248 3.56 -6.28 -19.58
C TYR A 248 4.12 -6.35 -18.16
N GLY A 249 3.94 -5.29 -17.38
CA GLY A 249 4.18 -5.27 -15.94
C GLY A 249 2.88 -5.48 -15.17
N VAL A 250 2.97 -5.88 -13.91
CA VAL A 250 1.78 -5.97 -13.04
C VAL A 250 1.45 -4.58 -12.51
N GLN A 251 0.22 -4.11 -12.74
CA GLN A 251 -0.33 -2.88 -12.15
C GLN A 251 -1.01 -3.19 -10.83
N ASN A 252 -1.90 -4.19 -10.81
CA ASN A 252 -2.71 -4.52 -9.65
C ASN A 252 -2.65 -6.00 -9.34
N LEU A 253 -2.74 -6.33 -8.06
CA LEU A 253 -2.86 -7.69 -7.57
C LEU A 253 -4.06 -7.77 -6.62
N ALA A 254 -4.82 -8.85 -6.69
CA ALA A 254 -5.89 -9.10 -5.73
C ALA A 254 -6.02 -10.60 -5.47
N TYR A 255 -6.23 -10.98 -4.22
CA TYR A 255 -6.70 -12.33 -3.89
C TYR A 255 -8.20 -12.30 -3.61
N ASP A 256 -8.97 -13.06 -4.38
CA ASP A 256 -10.40 -13.24 -4.16
C ASP A 256 -10.64 -14.48 -3.28
N GLU A 257 -11.18 -14.25 -2.09
CA GLU A 257 -11.48 -15.31 -1.10
C GLU A 257 -12.55 -16.30 -1.57
N THR A 258 -13.53 -15.81 -2.32
CA THR A 258 -14.70 -16.61 -2.72
C THR A 258 -14.32 -17.58 -3.82
N LEU A 259 -13.51 -17.11 -4.76
CA LEU A 259 -12.99 -17.89 -5.89
C LEU A 259 -11.70 -18.62 -5.55
N GLN A 260 -11.05 -18.25 -4.44
CA GLN A 260 -9.75 -18.74 -4.00
C GLN A 260 -8.67 -18.58 -5.08
N ARG A 261 -8.64 -17.39 -5.71
CA ARG A 261 -7.79 -17.10 -6.87
C ARG A 261 -7.07 -15.77 -6.73
N TRP A 262 -5.85 -15.75 -7.23
CA TRP A 262 -5.13 -14.51 -7.50
C TRP A 262 -5.56 -13.95 -8.85
N PHE A 263 -5.87 -12.66 -8.87
CA PHE A 263 -6.08 -11.85 -10.07
C PHE A 263 -4.89 -10.90 -10.21
N MET A 264 -4.31 -10.89 -11.40
CA MET A 264 -3.15 -10.08 -11.73
C MET A 264 -3.53 -9.17 -12.90
N GLY A 265 -3.74 -7.89 -12.61
CA GLY A 265 -3.98 -6.85 -13.60
C GLY A 265 -2.66 -6.37 -14.17
N VAL A 266 -2.52 -6.38 -15.49
CA VAL A 266 -1.28 -6.02 -16.16
C VAL A 266 -1.47 -4.84 -17.12
N TYR A 267 -0.40 -4.08 -17.34
CA TYR A 267 -0.34 -2.96 -18.26
C TYR A 267 0.85 -3.15 -19.19
N GLN A 268 0.80 -2.56 -20.39
CA GLN A 268 1.95 -2.58 -21.28
C GLN A 268 3.03 -1.66 -20.72
N GLY A 269 4.19 -2.23 -20.38
CA GLY A 269 5.38 -1.53 -19.89
C GLY A 269 6.31 -1.06 -21.00
#